data_AF-A0A0F2QII3-F1
#
_entry.id   AF-A0A0F2QII3-F1
#
_cell.length_a   1.000
_cell.length_b   1.000
_cell.length_c   1.000
_cell.angle_alpha   90.00
_cell.angle_beta   90.00
_cell.angle_gamma   90.00
#
_symmetry.space_group_name_H-M   'P 1'
#
loop_
_entity.id
_entity.type
_entity.pdbx_description
1 polymer ?
#
loop_
_entity_poly.entity_id
_entity_poly.type
_entity_poly.pdbx_seq_one_letter_code
_entity_poly.pdbx_strand_id
1 'polypeptide(L)'
;MLRALVCVWILAGLALAAAAEPRYAVLIGNEDYPATVGRLTLPHEDVENMRQGLLQAGFPAEHIRIVKDATDRDIKIAIAGLASDLRAAGPDSVGFFYYSGHGGSAESGGMRTNYLIPAKTEITGAEQLPIFGVAVNSVIDGLAASDAKAIFIVSDACRNTLPFTSSKGGAADKGMVRVPRKRGLYIAFATADGATTPDDGLFSKALSKRLPQKGLSADRAFTLAMREVASARPGNSMPFTADGLTEDICFSGCEAPAALARSEGTDYVNAVNKNTVDAYIDFIQMYPNSALLGNAQEAIVKLFYQESPSAAKYMSDDDTLVGPVALLESMHHAAEMAELRSEMDSAVGLYELSCQSGFGKSCTKLAPLMQQGYLDSEFADAEGNVDPNEREVGAILVYQAGCYMDDPAACGWLQANSLPLTPDDPDILSELAALKAPK
;
A
#
# COMPACT_ATOMS: atom_id res chain seq x y z
N MET A 1 -34.65 45.37 -40.33
CA MET A 1 -35.19 44.57 -39.21
C MET A 1 -35.02 43.05 -39.37
N LEU A 2 -34.69 42.54 -40.57
CA LEU A 2 -34.52 41.09 -40.82
C LEU A 2 -33.12 40.51 -40.53
N ARG A 3 -32.12 41.34 -40.17
CA ARG A 3 -30.74 40.90 -39.86
C ARG A 3 -30.50 40.66 -38.35
N ALA A 4 -31.33 41.19 -37.47
CA ALA A 4 -31.20 41.02 -36.02
C ALA A 4 -31.85 39.73 -35.50
N LEU A 5 -32.75 39.12 -36.29
CA LEU A 5 -33.46 37.88 -35.91
C LEU A 5 -32.69 36.60 -36.24
N VAL A 6 -31.67 36.67 -37.11
CA VAL A 6 -30.86 35.50 -37.49
C VAL A 6 -29.76 35.20 -36.46
N CYS A 7 -29.22 36.22 -35.77
CA CYS A 7 -28.20 36.01 -34.74
C CYS A 7 -28.75 35.46 -33.41
N VAL A 8 -30.06 35.61 -33.14
CA VAL A 8 -30.69 35.07 -31.91
C VAL A 8 -31.06 33.60 -32.06
N TRP A 9 -31.21 33.08 -33.28
CA TRP A 9 -31.50 31.67 -33.53
C TRP A 9 -30.26 30.76 -33.63
N ILE A 10 -29.05 31.33 -33.78
CA ILE A 10 -27.80 30.56 -33.84
C ILE A 10 -27.21 30.32 -32.43
N LEU A 11 -27.62 31.09 -31.41
CA LEU A 11 -27.18 30.92 -30.02
C LEU A 11 -28.08 30.01 -29.16
N ALA A 12 -29.21 29.54 -29.69
CA ALA A 12 -30.16 28.69 -28.96
C ALA A 12 -29.99 27.18 -29.22
N GLY A 13 -29.04 26.77 -30.06
CA GLY A 13 -28.81 25.38 -30.41
C GLY A 13 -27.35 25.00 -30.27
N LEU A 14 -26.92 24.67 -29.05
CA LEU A 14 -25.78 23.81 -28.68
C LEU A 14 -25.46 23.95 -27.17
N ALA A 15 -26.49 23.89 -26.32
CA ALA A 15 -26.30 23.40 -24.97
C ALA A 15 -26.74 21.93 -24.98
N LEU A 16 -25.95 21.06 -25.62
CA LEU A 16 -25.96 19.66 -25.17
C LEU A 16 -25.50 19.74 -23.71
N ALA A 17 -26.43 19.59 -22.78
CA ALA A 17 -26.07 19.19 -21.44
C ALA A 17 -25.21 17.94 -21.63
N ALA A 18 -23.91 18.03 -21.34
CA ALA A 18 -23.09 16.85 -21.20
C ALA A 18 -23.81 16.00 -20.16
N ALA A 19 -24.44 14.91 -20.60
CA ALA A 19 -25.11 14.01 -19.68
C ALA A 19 -24.03 13.54 -18.70
N ALA A 20 -24.24 13.80 -17.42
CA ALA A 20 -23.31 13.35 -16.40
C ALA A 20 -23.17 11.82 -16.49
N GLU A 21 -21.94 11.32 -16.43
CA GLU A 21 -21.62 9.88 -16.48
C GLU A 21 -22.53 9.12 -15.48
N PRO A 22 -23.41 8.21 -15.94
CA PRO A 22 -24.32 7.52 -15.04
C PRO A 22 -23.57 6.61 -14.08
N ARG A 23 -23.86 6.71 -12.78
CA ARG A 23 -23.11 6.02 -11.73
C ARG A 23 -24.03 5.31 -10.76
N TYR A 24 -23.76 4.03 -10.52
CA TYR A 24 -24.57 3.15 -9.67
C TYR A 24 -23.72 2.34 -8.73
N ALA A 25 -24.17 2.19 -7.48
CA ALA A 25 -23.43 1.42 -6.49
C ALA A 25 -24.32 0.49 -5.66
N VAL A 26 -23.77 -0.66 -5.31
CA VAL A 26 -24.30 -1.58 -4.30
C VAL A 26 -23.24 -1.78 -3.24
N LEU A 27 -23.59 -1.49 -1.99
CA LEU A 27 -22.71 -1.63 -0.83
C LEU A 27 -23.35 -2.62 0.16
N ILE A 28 -22.65 -3.70 0.46
CA ILE A 28 -23.12 -4.78 1.33
C ILE A 28 -22.19 -4.87 2.55
N GLY A 29 -22.78 -4.85 3.74
CA GLY A 29 -22.07 -4.91 5.01
C GLY A 29 -22.73 -5.92 5.92
N ASN A 30 -22.02 -7.00 6.26
CA ASN A 30 -22.57 -8.11 7.03
C ASN A 30 -21.84 -8.24 8.38
N GLU A 31 -22.57 -8.11 9.48
CA GLU A 31 -22.12 -8.28 10.88
C GLU A 31 -22.88 -9.40 11.58
N ASP A 32 -24.15 -9.59 11.23
CA ASP A 32 -25.07 -10.53 11.89
C ASP A 32 -24.85 -11.98 11.43
N TYR A 33 -23.69 -12.51 11.81
CA TYR A 33 -23.35 -13.91 11.61
C TYR A 33 -23.74 -14.79 12.79
N PRO A 34 -24.13 -16.05 12.54
CA PRO A 34 -24.22 -17.06 13.58
C PRO A 34 -22.88 -17.25 14.29
N ALA A 35 -22.92 -17.71 15.54
CA ALA A 35 -21.73 -17.94 16.35
C ALA A 35 -20.72 -18.91 15.70
N THR A 36 -21.19 -19.82 14.85
CA THR A 36 -20.36 -20.78 14.09
C THR A 36 -19.42 -20.10 13.08
N VAL A 37 -19.80 -18.94 12.55
CA VAL A 37 -19.01 -18.19 11.56
C VAL A 37 -18.14 -17.11 12.22
N GLY A 38 -18.64 -16.54 13.33
CA GLY A 38 -18.00 -15.47 14.08
C GLY A 38 -18.54 -14.10 13.70
N ARG A 39 -18.84 -13.26 14.69
CA ARG A 39 -19.39 -11.91 14.46
C ARG A 39 -18.28 -10.94 14.04
N LEU A 40 -18.63 -9.98 13.19
CA LEU A 40 -17.83 -8.80 12.86
C LEU A 40 -18.50 -7.56 13.46
N THR A 41 -17.77 -6.45 13.53
CA THR A 41 -18.18 -5.22 14.23
C THR A 41 -18.06 -3.95 13.40
N LEU A 42 -17.27 -3.95 12.31
CA LEU A 42 -17.08 -2.79 11.44
C LEU A 42 -17.76 -2.81 10.06
N PRO A 43 -18.24 -3.94 9.49
CA PRO A 43 -18.82 -3.92 8.14
C PRO A 43 -19.94 -2.90 7.88
N HIS A 44 -20.74 -2.55 8.88
CA HIS A 44 -21.76 -1.49 8.74
C HIS A 44 -21.12 -0.09 8.70
N GLU A 45 -20.06 0.15 9.46
CA GLU A 45 -19.24 1.38 9.41
C GLU A 45 -18.51 1.48 8.07
N ASP A 46 -17.93 0.39 7.58
CA ASP A 46 -17.22 0.33 6.30
C ASP A 46 -18.10 0.73 5.13
N VAL A 47 -19.33 0.21 5.09
CA VAL A 47 -20.31 0.57 4.06
C VAL A 47 -20.69 2.04 4.14
N GLU A 48 -20.79 2.62 5.35
CA GLU A 48 -21.07 4.05 5.49
C GLU A 48 -19.88 4.90 5.04
N ASN A 49 -18.64 4.52 5.36
CA ASN A 49 -17.43 5.18 4.86
C ASN A 49 -17.42 5.21 3.32
N MET A 50 -17.68 4.06 2.70
CA MET A 50 -17.74 3.94 1.24
C MET A 50 -18.89 4.74 0.64
N ARG A 51 -20.07 4.77 1.28
CA ARG A 51 -21.20 5.62 0.87
C ARG A 51 -20.79 7.08 0.82
N GLN A 52 -20.16 7.59 1.88
CA GLN A 52 -19.71 8.97 1.95
C GLN A 52 -18.68 9.29 0.86
N GLY A 53 -17.70 8.42 0.66
CA GLY A 53 -16.70 8.58 -0.39
C GLY A 53 -17.32 8.63 -1.79
N LEU A 54 -18.26 7.73 -2.10
CA LEU A 54 -18.95 7.67 -3.39
C LEU A 54 -19.86 8.87 -3.63
N LEU A 55 -20.61 9.32 -2.62
CA LEU A 55 -21.43 10.53 -2.70
C LEU A 55 -20.58 11.76 -3.02
N GLN A 56 -19.47 11.94 -2.30
CA GLN A 56 -18.54 13.04 -2.54
C GLN A 56 -17.84 12.92 -3.90
N ALA A 57 -17.71 11.69 -4.41
CA ALA A 57 -17.18 11.42 -5.73
C ALA A 57 -18.21 11.53 -6.87
N GLY A 58 -19.46 11.93 -6.57
CA GLY A 58 -20.48 12.22 -7.57
C GLY A 58 -21.39 11.05 -7.94
N PHE A 59 -21.48 10.00 -7.11
CA PHE A 59 -22.57 9.03 -7.22
C PHE A 59 -23.85 9.65 -6.66
N PRO A 60 -24.97 9.67 -7.41
CA PRO A 60 -26.25 10.13 -6.89
C PRO A 60 -26.72 9.27 -5.71
N ALA A 61 -27.26 9.89 -4.66
CA ALA A 61 -27.67 9.17 -3.45
C ALA A 61 -28.74 8.09 -3.73
N GLU A 62 -29.64 8.38 -4.66
CA GLU A 62 -30.69 7.49 -5.15
C GLU A 62 -30.14 6.28 -5.93
N HIS A 63 -28.91 6.34 -6.42
CA HIS A 63 -28.25 5.25 -7.15
C HIS A 63 -27.31 4.41 -6.26
N ILE A 64 -27.19 4.74 -4.98
CA ILE A 64 -26.40 3.97 -4.01
C ILE A 64 -27.35 3.11 -3.18
N ARG A 65 -27.33 1.80 -3.41
CA ARG A 65 -28.09 0.83 -2.63
C ARG A 65 -27.23 0.23 -1.52
N ILE A 66 -27.69 0.36 -0.28
CA ILE A 66 -27.07 -0.28 0.88
C ILE A 66 -27.87 -1.48 1.33
N VAL A 67 -27.19 -2.60 1.57
CA VAL A 67 -27.78 -3.80 2.14
C VAL A 67 -26.97 -4.22 3.36
N LYS A 68 -27.58 -4.11 4.54
CA LYS A 68 -26.97 -4.57 5.80
C LYS A 68 -27.44 -5.98 6.12
N ASP A 69 -26.52 -6.81 6.59
CA ASP A 69 -26.77 -8.20 7.00
C ASP A 69 -27.56 -8.99 5.94
N ALA A 70 -27.03 -8.93 4.72
CA ALA A 70 -27.63 -9.49 3.52
C ALA A 70 -27.60 -11.02 3.54
N THR A 71 -28.77 -11.63 3.32
CA THR A 71 -28.87 -13.06 3.03
C THR A 71 -28.39 -13.36 1.60
N ASP A 72 -28.22 -14.65 1.26
CA ASP A 72 -27.86 -15.08 -0.10
C ASP A 72 -28.80 -14.46 -1.15
N ARG A 73 -30.10 -14.49 -0.87
CA ARG A 73 -31.13 -13.91 -1.72
C ARG A 73 -30.94 -12.40 -1.89
N ASP A 74 -30.63 -11.69 -0.82
CA ASP A 74 -30.44 -10.23 -0.87
C ASP A 74 -29.22 -9.84 -1.70
N ILE A 75 -28.11 -10.57 -1.54
CA ILE A 75 -26.88 -10.37 -2.33
C ILE A 75 -27.17 -10.59 -3.82
N LYS A 76 -27.81 -11.71 -4.17
CA LYS A 76 -28.18 -12.03 -5.57
C LYS A 76 -29.12 -10.99 -6.18
N ILE A 77 -30.12 -10.52 -5.41
CA ILE A 77 -31.03 -9.46 -5.85
C ILE A 77 -30.27 -8.15 -6.07
N ALA A 78 -29.34 -7.80 -5.17
CA ALA A 78 -28.57 -6.57 -5.29
C ALA A 78 -27.66 -6.57 -6.53
N ILE A 79 -27.01 -7.69 -6.83
CA ILE A 79 -26.19 -7.88 -8.04
C ILE A 79 -27.05 -7.76 -9.29
N ALA A 80 -28.19 -8.46 -9.33
CA ALA A 80 -29.12 -8.40 -10.47
C ALA A 80 -29.69 -6.98 -10.68
N GLY A 81 -29.97 -6.26 -9.59
CA GLY A 81 -30.38 -4.87 -9.62
C GLY A 81 -29.31 -3.97 -10.24
N LEU A 82 -28.08 -4.02 -9.72
CA LEU A 82 -26.96 -3.24 -10.25
C LEU A 82 -26.70 -3.53 -11.74
N ALA A 83 -26.71 -4.81 -12.13
CA ALA A 83 -26.56 -5.19 -13.54
C ALA A 83 -27.72 -4.68 -14.42
N SER A 84 -28.94 -4.60 -13.89
CA SER A 84 -30.08 -4.03 -14.60
C SER A 84 -29.95 -2.51 -14.76
N ASP A 85 -29.55 -1.81 -13.70
CA ASP A 85 -29.40 -0.36 -13.70
C ASP A 85 -28.29 0.08 -14.67
N LEU A 86 -27.15 -0.62 -14.66
CA LEU A 86 -26.04 -0.37 -15.59
C LEU A 86 -26.46 -0.59 -17.05
N ARG A 87 -27.17 -1.68 -17.35
CA ARG A 87 -27.69 -1.93 -18.72
C ARG A 87 -28.68 -0.86 -19.17
N ALA A 88 -29.54 -0.40 -18.28
CA ALA A 88 -30.52 0.64 -18.58
C ALA A 88 -29.84 2.01 -18.81
N ALA A 89 -28.75 2.27 -18.09
CA ALA A 89 -27.96 3.50 -18.21
C ALA A 89 -27.06 3.54 -19.45
N GLY A 90 -26.73 2.38 -20.03
CA GLY A 90 -25.97 2.25 -21.27
C GLY A 90 -24.45 2.15 -21.06
N PRO A 91 -23.69 2.14 -22.17
CA PRO A 91 -22.28 1.76 -22.16
C PRO A 91 -21.35 2.78 -21.49
N ASP A 92 -21.80 4.02 -21.29
CA ASP A 92 -21.02 5.05 -20.59
C ASP A 92 -21.17 4.97 -19.05
N SER A 93 -21.94 4.00 -18.54
CA SER A 93 -22.20 3.88 -17.09
C SER A 93 -21.01 3.32 -16.31
N VAL A 94 -20.91 3.71 -15.04
CA VAL A 94 -19.92 3.21 -14.09
C VAL A 94 -20.61 2.52 -12.91
N GLY A 95 -20.19 1.29 -12.62
CA GLY A 95 -20.71 0.48 -11.52
C GLY A 95 -19.73 0.36 -10.37
N PHE A 96 -20.25 0.28 -9.14
CA PHE A 96 -19.46 -0.01 -7.95
C PHE A 96 -20.15 -1.06 -7.07
N PHE A 97 -19.52 -2.22 -6.88
CA PHE A 97 -19.95 -3.24 -5.95
C PHE A 97 -18.95 -3.32 -4.80
N TYR A 98 -19.41 -3.09 -3.58
CA TYR A 98 -18.61 -3.19 -2.36
C TYR A 98 -19.21 -4.23 -1.42
N TYR A 99 -18.37 -5.12 -0.89
CA TYR A 99 -18.75 -6.08 0.13
C TYR A 99 -17.76 -6.02 1.30
N SER A 100 -18.26 -5.77 2.52
CA SER A 100 -17.54 -5.98 3.79
C SER A 100 -18.23 -7.07 4.61
N GLY A 101 -17.48 -8.07 5.06
CA GLY A 101 -18.04 -9.26 5.71
C GLY A 101 -17.06 -10.43 5.78
N HIS A 102 -17.57 -11.67 5.90
CA HIS A 102 -16.75 -12.87 5.85
C HIS A 102 -16.66 -13.44 4.44
N GLY A 103 -15.49 -13.96 4.09
CA GLY A 103 -15.25 -14.63 2.82
C GLY A 103 -14.38 -15.86 2.99
N GLY A 104 -14.42 -16.74 2.02
CA GLY A 104 -13.59 -17.94 2.02
C GLY A 104 -13.41 -18.50 0.62
N SER A 105 -12.51 -19.48 0.48
CA SER A 105 -12.44 -20.29 -0.72
C SER A 105 -12.73 -21.75 -0.44
N ALA A 106 -13.29 -22.43 -1.44
CA ALA A 106 -13.45 -23.87 -1.44
C ALA A 106 -13.02 -24.43 -2.79
N GLU A 107 -12.47 -25.64 -2.77
CA GLU A 107 -12.28 -26.44 -3.98
C GLU A 107 -13.61 -27.07 -4.40
N SER A 108 -13.97 -26.89 -5.66
CA SER A 108 -15.12 -27.55 -6.27
C SER A 108 -14.76 -27.89 -7.72
N GLY A 109 -14.95 -29.15 -8.11
CA GLY A 109 -14.64 -29.60 -9.47
C GLY A 109 -13.15 -29.46 -9.88
N GLY A 110 -12.23 -29.52 -8.92
CA GLY A 110 -10.78 -29.38 -9.16
C GLY A 110 -10.29 -27.94 -9.31
N MET A 111 -11.15 -26.95 -9.08
CA MET A 111 -10.79 -25.53 -9.13
C MET A 111 -11.20 -24.82 -7.84
N ARG A 112 -10.36 -23.89 -7.40
CA ARG A 112 -10.59 -23.12 -6.19
C ARG A 112 -11.43 -21.89 -6.49
N THR A 113 -12.54 -21.74 -5.76
CA THR A 113 -13.50 -20.65 -5.98
C THR A 113 -13.67 -19.83 -4.72
N ASN A 114 -13.82 -18.52 -4.90
CA ASN A 114 -14.08 -17.57 -3.83
C ASN A 114 -15.58 -17.43 -3.55
N TYR A 115 -15.95 -17.34 -2.28
CA TYR A 115 -17.31 -17.19 -1.83
C TYR A 115 -17.43 -16.04 -0.83
N LEU A 116 -18.43 -15.19 -1.03
CA LEU A 116 -18.94 -14.27 -0.02
C LEU A 116 -19.86 -15.06 0.91
N ILE A 117 -19.72 -14.90 2.22
CA ILE A 117 -20.58 -15.58 3.19
C ILE A 117 -21.78 -14.67 3.50
N PRO A 118 -23.01 -15.10 3.21
CA PRO A 118 -24.18 -14.29 3.55
C PRO A 118 -24.36 -14.21 5.07
N ALA A 119 -24.97 -13.13 5.53
CA ALA A 119 -25.36 -13.00 6.92
C ALA A 119 -26.37 -14.10 7.28
N LYS A 120 -26.50 -14.39 8.58
CA LYS A 120 -27.50 -15.34 9.13
C LYS A 120 -27.37 -16.77 8.60
N THR A 121 -26.31 -17.07 7.86
CA THR A 121 -26.09 -18.38 7.24
C THR A 121 -25.15 -19.18 8.13
N GLU A 122 -25.60 -20.34 8.58
CA GLU A 122 -24.75 -21.29 9.27
C GLU A 122 -23.84 -21.98 8.26
N ILE A 123 -22.54 -21.80 8.44
CA ILE A 123 -21.51 -22.54 7.70
C ILE A 123 -20.67 -23.21 8.78
N THR A 124 -20.48 -24.52 8.69
CA THR A 124 -19.69 -25.33 9.63
C THR A 124 -18.44 -25.96 9.00
N GLY A 125 -18.16 -25.65 7.73
CA GLY A 125 -17.03 -26.22 6.99
C GLY A 125 -16.85 -25.58 5.62
N ALA A 126 -15.64 -25.68 5.05
CA ALA A 126 -15.32 -25.10 3.75
C ALA A 126 -16.09 -25.80 2.61
N GLU A 127 -16.38 -27.09 2.74
CA GLU A 127 -17.18 -27.90 1.82
C GLU A 127 -18.63 -27.42 1.68
N GLN A 128 -19.11 -26.59 2.62
CA GLN A 128 -20.44 -26.00 2.57
C GLN A 128 -20.48 -24.65 1.84
N LEU A 129 -19.32 -24.01 1.59
CA LEU A 129 -19.24 -22.74 0.86
C LEU A 129 -19.86 -22.82 -0.55
N PRO A 130 -19.68 -23.90 -1.34
CA PRO A 130 -20.36 -24.03 -2.63
C PRO A 130 -21.89 -24.12 -2.55
N ILE A 131 -22.44 -24.49 -1.39
CA ILE A 131 -23.88 -24.71 -1.19
C ILE A 131 -24.54 -23.44 -0.64
N PHE A 132 -23.92 -22.80 0.36
CA PHE A 132 -24.51 -21.68 1.09
C PHE A 132 -23.85 -20.33 0.84
N GLY A 133 -22.66 -20.31 0.25
CA GLY A 133 -21.94 -19.09 -0.11
C GLY A 133 -22.37 -18.53 -1.47
N VAL A 134 -22.09 -17.25 -1.69
CA VAL A 134 -22.24 -16.60 -3.01
C VAL A 134 -20.90 -16.59 -3.71
N ALA A 135 -20.76 -17.34 -4.81
CA ALA A 135 -19.52 -17.37 -5.58
C ALA A 135 -19.19 -15.98 -6.13
N VAL A 136 -17.97 -15.49 -5.88
CA VAL A 136 -17.49 -14.20 -6.39
C VAL A 136 -17.46 -14.18 -7.91
N ASN A 137 -17.17 -15.32 -8.55
CA ASN A 137 -17.24 -15.42 -10.01
C ASN A 137 -18.65 -15.16 -10.53
N SER A 138 -19.71 -15.57 -9.81
CA SER A 138 -21.08 -15.23 -10.17
C SER A 138 -21.38 -13.73 -10.04
N VAL A 139 -20.74 -13.04 -9.08
CA VAL A 139 -20.81 -11.57 -8.99
C VAL A 139 -20.13 -10.93 -10.19
N ILE A 140 -18.91 -11.37 -10.50
CA ILE A 140 -18.13 -10.89 -11.65
C ILE A 140 -18.90 -11.10 -12.96
N ASP A 141 -19.42 -12.30 -13.19
CA ASP A 141 -20.14 -12.65 -14.41
C ASP A 141 -21.48 -11.92 -14.53
N GLY A 142 -22.20 -11.79 -13.42
CA GLY A 142 -23.47 -11.07 -13.38
C GLY A 142 -23.32 -9.58 -13.71
N LEU A 143 -22.22 -8.96 -13.27
CA LEU A 143 -21.94 -7.55 -13.55
C LEU A 143 -21.28 -7.35 -14.91
N ALA A 144 -20.40 -8.25 -15.35
CA ALA A 144 -19.73 -8.16 -16.66
C ALA A 144 -20.71 -8.11 -17.85
N ALA A 145 -21.94 -8.63 -17.66
CA ALA A 145 -22.98 -8.63 -18.67
C ALA A 145 -23.69 -7.28 -18.87
N SER A 146 -23.25 -6.19 -18.22
CA SER A 146 -23.92 -4.89 -18.27
C SER A 146 -23.46 -3.94 -19.37
N ASP A 147 -22.38 -4.28 -20.09
CA ASP A 147 -21.70 -3.42 -21.10
C ASP A 147 -21.26 -2.04 -20.57
N ALA A 148 -21.23 -1.86 -19.24
CA ALA A 148 -20.78 -0.64 -18.59
C ALA A 148 -19.32 -0.33 -18.92
N LYS A 149 -19.00 0.97 -18.99
CA LYS A 149 -17.65 1.51 -19.23
C LYS A 149 -16.63 0.95 -18.25
N ALA A 150 -17.00 0.94 -16.96
CA ALA A 150 -16.18 0.41 -15.89
C ALA A 150 -17.03 -0.12 -14.74
N ILE A 151 -16.62 -1.23 -14.15
CA ILE A 151 -17.24 -1.80 -12.95
C ILE A 151 -16.17 -2.12 -11.93
N PHE A 152 -16.27 -1.49 -10.76
CA PHE A 152 -15.39 -1.73 -9.62
C PHE A 152 -16.02 -2.79 -8.73
N ILE A 153 -15.32 -3.89 -8.48
CA ILE A 153 -15.77 -4.97 -7.58
C ILE A 153 -14.77 -5.07 -6.44
N VAL A 154 -15.22 -4.73 -5.24
CA VAL A 154 -14.36 -4.63 -4.06
C VAL A 154 -14.85 -5.59 -2.99
N SER A 155 -13.97 -6.51 -2.61
CA SER A 155 -14.20 -7.47 -1.53
C SER A 155 -13.28 -7.14 -0.35
N ASP A 156 -13.84 -6.47 0.65
CA ASP A 156 -13.25 -6.23 1.97
C ASP A 156 -13.68 -7.35 2.94
N ALA A 157 -13.45 -8.59 2.52
CA ALA A 157 -13.87 -9.75 3.28
C ALA A 157 -12.75 -10.24 4.21
N CYS A 158 -13.08 -10.41 5.49
CA CYS A 158 -12.28 -11.14 6.45
C CYS A 158 -12.23 -12.60 6.01
N ARG A 159 -11.06 -13.05 5.57
CA ARG A 159 -10.79 -14.46 5.33
C ARG A 159 -10.59 -15.11 6.69
N ASN A 160 -11.65 -15.55 7.34
CA ASN A 160 -11.52 -16.18 8.63
C ASN A 160 -10.97 -17.60 8.43
N THR A 161 -10.06 -18.04 9.31
CA THR A 161 -10.06 -19.45 9.68
C THR A 161 -11.33 -19.64 10.49
N LEU A 162 -12.44 -19.95 9.80
CA LEU A 162 -13.67 -20.36 10.48
C LEU A 162 -13.28 -21.42 11.54
N PRO A 163 -13.90 -21.42 12.74
CA PRO A 163 -13.48 -22.23 13.89
C PRO A 163 -13.68 -23.75 13.71
N PHE A 164 -13.68 -24.24 12.48
CA PHE A 164 -13.77 -25.64 12.14
C PHE A 164 -12.38 -26.26 12.26
N THR A 165 -12.22 -27.02 13.33
CA THR A 165 -11.11 -27.93 13.54
C THR A 165 -11.01 -28.88 12.35
N SER A 166 -10.09 -28.61 11.43
CA SER A 166 -9.65 -29.63 10.47
C SER A 166 -8.79 -30.60 11.26
N SER A 167 -9.39 -31.69 11.73
CA SER A 167 -8.74 -32.77 12.48
C SER A 167 -7.81 -33.64 11.62
N LYS A 168 -7.32 -33.15 10.48
CA LYS A 168 -6.30 -33.82 9.65
C LYS A 168 -5.32 -32.79 9.10
N GLY A 169 -4.07 -32.90 9.58
CA GLY A 169 -2.95 -32.00 9.30
C GLY A 169 -2.57 -31.92 7.82
N GLY A 170 -3.12 -30.93 7.15
CA GLY A 170 -2.61 -30.35 5.91
C GLY A 170 -2.83 -28.84 5.99
N ALA A 171 -1.81 -28.06 5.64
CA ALA A 171 -1.95 -26.61 5.52
C ALA A 171 -2.93 -26.29 4.38
N ALA A 172 -4.23 -26.32 4.66
CA ALA A 172 -5.24 -25.82 3.74
C ALA A 172 -5.05 -24.30 3.66
N ASP A 173 -4.76 -23.78 2.48
CA ASP A 173 -4.67 -22.36 2.13
C ASP A 173 -6.04 -21.67 2.30
N LYS A 174 -6.46 -21.32 3.52
CA LYS A 174 -7.88 -21.06 3.86
C LYS A 174 -8.52 -19.77 3.30
N GLY A 175 -7.75 -18.90 2.65
CA GLY A 175 -8.23 -17.61 2.12
C GLY A 175 -8.82 -17.65 0.71
N MET A 176 -9.44 -16.56 0.26
CA MET A 176 -9.82 -16.35 -1.16
C MET A 176 -8.60 -16.49 -2.11
N VAL A 177 -8.80 -16.69 -3.41
CA VAL A 177 -7.73 -16.81 -4.42
C VAL A 177 -7.76 -15.67 -5.42
N ARG A 178 -6.65 -15.45 -6.12
CA ARG A 178 -6.63 -14.50 -7.24
C ARG A 178 -7.66 -14.85 -8.31
N VAL A 179 -8.27 -13.82 -8.89
CA VAL A 179 -9.19 -13.93 -10.03
C VAL A 179 -8.53 -13.36 -11.29
N PRO A 180 -8.79 -13.90 -12.49
CA PRO A 180 -8.24 -13.36 -13.72
C PRO A 180 -8.84 -11.99 -14.02
N ARG A 181 -8.04 -11.15 -14.70
CA ARG A 181 -8.49 -9.85 -15.21
C ARG A 181 -9.60 -10.03 -16.24
N LYS A 182 -10.58 -9.13 -16.23
CA LYS A 182 -11.65 -9.06 -17.24
C LYS A 182 -11.81 -7.62 -17.72
N ARG A 183 -11.96 -7.46 -19.03
CA ARG A 183 -12.10 -6.14 -19.67
C ARG A 183 -13.27 -5.37 -19.05
N GLY A 184 -13.05 -4.10 -18.72
CA GLY A 184 -14.04 -3.21 -18.10
C GLY A 184 -14.24 -3.42 -16.60
N LEU A 185 -13.54 -4.37 -15.96
CA LEU A 185 -13.66 -4.65 -14.54
C LEU A 185 -12.38 -4.31 -13.78
N TYR A 186 -12.55 -3.64 -12.65
CA TYR A 186 -11.49 -3.44 -11.67
C TYR A 186 -11.85 -4.20 -10.40
N ILE A 187 -11.16 -5.33 -10.16
CA ILE A 187 -11.47 -6.19 -9.02
C ILE A 187 -10.40 -5.97 -7.96
N ALA A 188 -10.81 -5.72 -6.72
CA ALA A 188 -9.93 -5.46 -5.59
C ALA A 188 -10.31 -6.33 -4.38
N PHE A 189 -9.29 -6.87 -3.73
CA PHE A 189 -9.43 -7.60 -2.46
C PHE A 189 -8.58 -6.91 -1.40
N ALA A 190 -9.13 -6.72 -0.20
CA ALA A 190 -8.48 -5.99 0.90
C ALA A 190 -7.36 -6.76 1.62
N THR A 191 -6.95 -7.92 1.10
CA THR A 191 -5.87 -8.77 1.64
C THR A 191 -5.29 -9.69 0.57
N ALA A 192 -4.12 -10.27 0.86
CA ALA A 192 -3.40 -11.16 -0.04
C ALA A 192 -4.08 -12.52 -0.22
N ASP A 193 -3.67 -13.25 -1.25
CA ASP A 193 -4.02 -14.66 -1.46
C ASP A 193 -3.61 -15.51 -0.24
N GLY A 194 -4.40 -16.52 0.12
CA GLY A 194 -4.25 -17.32 1.36
C GLY A 194 -4.35 -16.60 2.72
N ALA A 195 -4.20 -15.27 2.81
CA ALA A 195 -4.05 -14.53 4.09
C ALA A 195 -5.38 -14.20 4.81
N THR A 196 -5.36 -13.56 5.98
CA THR A 196 -6.55 -13.08 6.71
C THR A 196 -6.58 -11.55 6.81
N THR A 197 -7.77 -10.96 7.01
CA THR A 197 -7.94 -9.52 7.24
C THR A 197 -8.49 -9.31 8.65
N PRO A 198 -7.89 -8.43 9.48
CA PRO A 198 -8.51 -7.99 10.72
C PRO A 198 -9.78 -7.16 10.45
N ASP A 199 -10.73 -7.22 11.38
CA ASP A 199 -11.90 -6.34 11.43
C ASP A 199 -11.46 -4.94 11.94
N ASP A 200 -10.72 -4.20 11.10
CA ASP A 200 -10.10 -2.90 11.44
C ASP A 200 -10.64 -1.71 10.61
N GLY A 201 -11.40 -1.98 9.54
CA GLY A 201 -11.97 -1.00 8.63
C GLY A 201 -10.93 -0.14 7.88
N LEU A 202 -9.66 -0.53 7.86
CA LEU A 202 -8.58 0.28 7.27
C LEU A 202 -8.76 0.45 5.76
N PHE A 203 -9.20 -0.59 5.07
CA PHE A 203 -9.36 -0.55 3.62
C PHE A 203 -10.51 0.37 3.20
N SER A 204 -11.68 0.27 3.85
CA SER A 204 -12.81 1.17 3.63
C SER A 204 -12.43 2.64 3.87
N LYS A 205 -11.75 2.94 4.98
CA LYS A 205 -11.28 4.29 5.36
C LYS A 205 -10.25 4.83 4.37
N ALA A 206 -9.27 4.00 3.99
CA ALA A 206 -8.24 4.39 3.05
C ALA A 206 -8.81 4.64 1.64
N LEU A 207 -9.73 3.80 1.16
CA LEU A 207 -10.28 3.96 -0.18
C LEU A 207 -11.28 5.12 -0.26
N SER A 208 -12.23 5.20 0.67
CA SER A 208 -13.31 6.20 0.67
C SER A 208 -12.80 7.64 0.64
N LYS A 209 -11.72 7.97 1.36
CA LYS A 209 -11.12 9.32 1.34
C LYS A 209 -10.41 9.69 0.03
N ARG A 210 -10.16 8.71 -0.85
CA ARG A 210 -9.48 8.88 -2.14
C ARG A 210 -10.45 9.00 -3.31
N LEU A 211 -11.60 8.34 -3.24
CA LEU A 211 -12.66 8.43 -4.26
C LEU A 211 -13.01 9.89 -4.62
N PRO A 212 -13.17 10.83 -3.66
CA PRO A 212 -13.57 12.20 -4.01
C PRO A 212 -12.42 13.07 -4.54
N GLN A 213 -11.19 12.57 -4.63
CA GLN A 213 -10.04 13.37 -5.03
C GLN A 213 -10.04 13.66 -6.54
N LYS A 214 -10.12 14.94 -6.90
CA LYS A 214 -10.04 15.39 -8.30
C LYS A 214 -8.65 15.14 -8.89
N GLY A 215 -8.60 14.73 -10.15
CA GLY A 215 -7.36 14.40 -10.85
C GLY A 215 -6.71 13.08 -10.41
N LEU A 216 -7.36 12.31 -9.52
CA LEU A 216 -6.90 10.98 -9.12
C LEU A 216 -7.63 9.92 -9.92
N SER A 217 -6.88 9.14 -10.71
CA SER A 217 -7.42 7.97 -11.39
C SER A 217 -7.80 6.88 -10.38
N ALA A 218 -8.77 6.05 -10.73
CA ALA A 218 -9.32 5.03 -9.85
C ALA A 218 -8.26 3.98 -9.51
N ASP A 219 -7.53 3.47 -10.50
CA ASP A 219 -6.40 2.55 -10.28
C ASP A 219 -5.40 3.12 -9.27
N ARG A 220 -5.14 4.44 -9.33
CA ARG A 220 -4.25 5.12 -8.40
C ARG A 220 -4.87 5.28 -7.02
N ALA A 221 -6.15 5.63 -6.93
CA ALA A 221 -6.89 5.69 -5.67
C ALA A 221 -6.84 4.35 -4.93
N PHE A 222 -7.10 3.25 -5.65
CA PHE A 222 -6.98 1.89 -5.12
C PHE A 222 -5.54 1.56 -4.73
N THR A 223 -4.56 1.84 -5.60
CA THR A 223 -3.14 1.59 -5.31
C THR A 223 -2.69 2.31 -4.03
N LEU A 224 -3.04 3.57 -3.86
CA LEU A 224 -2.68 4.34 -2.66
C LEU A 224 -3.42 3.84 -1.41
N ALA A 225 -4.69 3.43 -1.54
CA ALA A 225 -5.42 2.81 -0.44
C ALA A 225 -4.77 1.49 0.00
N MET A 226 -4.40 0.64 -0.95
CA MET A 226 -3.74 -0.63 -0.69
C MET A 226 -2.38 -0.44 -0.02
N ARG A 227 -1.62 0.59 -0.41
CA ARG A 227 -0.34 0.94 0.21
C ARG A 227 -0.52 1.41 1.65
N GLU A 228 -1.50 2.26 1.92
CA GLU A 228 -1.81 2.70 3.29
C GLU A 228 -2.21 1.53 4.19
N VAL A 229 -2.99 0.59 3.66
CA VAL A 229 -3.34 -0.64 4.37
C VAL A 229 -2.10 -1.50 4.60
N ALA A 230 -1.24 -1.66 3.60
CA ALA A 230 0.00 -2.43 3.72
C ALA A 230 0.98 -1.81 4.73
N SER A 231 1.10 -0.49 4.79
CA SER A 231 1.94 0.19 5.79
C SER A 231 1.40 0.02 7.21
N ALA A 232 0.08 -0.06 7.37
CA ALA A 232 -0.55 -0.28 8.67
C ALA A 232 -0.58 -1.77 9.09
N ARG A 233 -0.34 -2.70 8.15
CA ARG A 233 -0.37 -4.16 8.35
C ARG A 233 0.96 -4.80 7.93
N PRO A 234 2.00 -4.79 8.80
CA PRO A 234 3.27 -5.43 8.46
C PRO A 234 3.11 -6.94 8.17
N GLY A 235 3.70 -7.42 7.08
CA GLY A 235 3.68 -8.84 6.67
C GLY A 235 3.09 -9.12 5.28
N ASN A 236 2.78 -10.39 4.97
CA ASN A 236 2.32 -10.85 3.65
C ASN A 236 0.83 -10.55 3.34
N SER A 237 0.16 -9.66 4.07
CA SER A 237 -1.28 -9.38 3.93
C SER A 237 -1.62 -8.28 2.91
N MET A 238 -0.82 -8.17 1.84
CA MET A 238 -0.97 -7.08 0.89
C MET A 238 -2.25 -7.26 0.05
N PRO A 239 -3.15 -6.25 0.02
CA PRO A 239 -4.28 -6.23 -0.90
C PRO A 239 -3.83 -6.48 -2.35
N PHE A 240 -4.69 -7.08 -3.16
CA PHE A 240 -4.39 -7.30 -4.57
C PHE A 240 -5.53 -6.86 -5.48
N THR A 241 -5.17 -6.59 -6.73
CA THR A 241 -6.11 -6.22 -7.78
C THR A 241 -6.00 -7.13 -9.00
N ALA A 242 -7.12 -7.23 -9.71
CA ALA A 242 -7.16 -7.66 -11.09
C ALA A 242 -7.76 -6.50 -11.90
N ASP A 243 -6.87 -5.67 -12.43
CA ASP A 243 -7.23 -4.50 -13.22
C ASP A 243 -7.40 -4.86 -14.71
N GLY A 244 -8.63 -4.71 -15.21
CA GLY A 244 -8.98 -4.81 -16.62
C GLY A 244 -9.65 -3.55 -17.16
N LEU A 245 -9.46 -2.38 -16.53
CA LEU A 245 -9.91 -1.11 -17.08
C LEU A 245 -9.23 -0.85 -18.44
N THR A 246 -9.95 -0.20 -19.34
CA THR A 246 -9.46 0.10 -20.70
C THR A 246 -9.12 1.57 -20.91
N GLU A 247 -9.43 2.41 -19.93
CA GLU A 247 -9.15 3.84 -19.91
C GLU A 247 -9.04 4.31 -18.46
N ASP A 248 -8.44 5.48 -18.25
CA ASP A 248 -8.37 6.10 -16.93
C ASP A 248 -9.76 6.58 -16.50
N ILE A 249 -10.24 6.03 -15.38
CA ILE A 249 -11.49 6.45 -14.76
C ILE A 249 -11.15 7.33 -13.56
N CYS A 250 -11.68 8.54 -13.48
CA CYS A 250 -11.54 9.37 -12.27
C CYS A 250 -12.93 9.67 -11.72
N PHE A 251 -13.19 9.25 -10.48
CA PHE A 251 -14.52 9.43 -9.90
C PHE A 251 -14.88 10.93 -9.77
N SER A 252 -13.98 11.79 -9.29
CA SER A 252 -14.24 13.23 -9.19
C SER A 252 -13.76 14.09 -10.38
N GLY A 253 -13.55 13.47 -11.54
CA GLY A 253 -13.02 14.13 -12.75
C GLY A 253 -11.50 14.08 -12.84
N CYS A 254 -10.97 13.90 -14.05
CA CYS A 254 -9.53 13.72 -14.30
C CYS A 254 -8.75 15.03 -14.44
N GLU A 255 -9.43 16.17 -14.48
CA GLU A 255 -8.79 17.49 -14.49
C GLU A 255 -8.30 17.81 -13.08
N ALA A 256 -6.98 17.85 -12.88
CA ALA A 256 -6.39 18.32 -11.64
C ALA A 256 -6.63 19.84 -11.49
N PRO A 257 -7.24 20.33 -10.39
CA PRO A 257 -7.31 21.76 -10.11
C PRO A 257 -5.92 22.38 -10.09
N ALA A 258 -5.76 23.58 -10.65
CA ALA A 258 -4.49 24.33 -10.64
C ALA A 258 -3.95 24.60 -9.22
N ALA A 259 -4.81 24.55 -8.19
CA ALA A 259 -4.44 24.65 -6.77
C ALA A 259 -4.14 23.30 -6.09
N LEU A 260 -4.47 22.15 -6.73
CA LEU A 260 -4.04 20.81 -6.33
C LEU A 260 -2.72 20.39 -7.01
N ALA A 261 -2.01 21.33 -7.65
CA ALA A 261 -0.66 21.10 -8.16
C ALA A 261 0.38 20.78 -7.07
N ARG A 262 0.01 20.79 -5.78
CA ARG A 262 0.76 20.24 -4.65
C ARG A 262 -0.18 19.62 -3.61
N SER A 263 -0.49 18.34 -3.79
CA SER A 263 -1.03 17.50 -2.72
C SER A 263 -0.04 16.38 -2.47
N GLU A 264 0.07 15.86 -1.25
CA GLU A 264 1.01 14.78 -0.90
C GLU A 264 0.91 13.60 -1.89
N GLY A 265 -0.31 13.19 -2.25
CA GLY A 265 -0.53 12.14 -3.25
C GLY A 265 -0.07 12.52 -4.65
N THR A 266 -0.32 13.76 -5.09
CA THR A 266 0.11 14.28 -6.40
C THR A 266 1.63 14.44 -6.47
N ASP A 267 2.26 14.95 -5.41
CA ASP A 267 3.70 15.18 -5.36
C ASP A 267 4.48 13.87 -5.25
N TYR A 268 3.94 12.88 -4.53
CA TYR A 268 4.47 11.53 -4.57
C TYR A 268 4.32 10.89 -5.97
N VAL A 269 3.18 11.09 -6.65
CA VAL A 269 3.02 10.65 -8.05
C VAL A 269 4.03 11.33 -8.96
N ASN A 270 4.26 12.63 -8.80
CA ASN A 270 5.25 13.37 -9.56
C ASN A 270 6.65 12.82 -9.31
N ALA A 271 6.99 12.46 -8.07
CA ALA A 271 8.24 11.80 -7.74
C ALA A 271 8.37 10.43 -8.42
N VAL A 272 7.30 9.63 -8.41
CA VAL A 272 7.24 8.33 -9.09
C VAL A 272 7.37 8.46 -10.61
N ASN A 273 6.72 9.44 -11.23
CA ASN A 273 6.77 9.65 -12.68
C ASN A 273 8.15 10.13 -13.13
N LYS A 274 8.82 10.96 -12.32
CA LYS A 274 10.22 11.36 -12.56
C LYS A 274 11.16 10.19 -12.34
N ASN A 275 10.90 9.38 -11.32
CA ASN A 275 11.69 8.20 -10.92
C ASN A 275 13.19 8.54 -10.77
N THR A 276 13.49 9.59 -10.03
CA THR A 276 14.85 10.07 -9.75
C THR A 276 15.04 10.25 -8.26
N VAL A 277 16.27 10.06 -7.77
CA VAL A 277 16.61 10.29 -6.36
C VAL A 277 16.22 11.70 -5.89
N ASP A 278 16.55 12.76 -6.66
CA ASP A 278 16.18 14.16 -6.34
C ASP A 278 14.66 14.30 -6.08
N ALA A 279 13.81 13.74 -6.95
CA ALA A 279 12.36 13.89 -6.83
C ALA A 279 11.76 13.17 -5.61
N TYR A 280 12.34 12.05 -5.20
CA TYR A 280 11.93 11.37 -3.98
C TYR A 280 12.44 12.07 -2.72
N ILE A 281 13.65 12.62 -2.76
CA ILE A 281 14.19 13.47 -1.68
C ILE A 281 13.30 14.70 -1.49
N ASP A 282 12.95 15.40 -2.57
CA ASP A 282 12.05 16.56 -2.53
C ASP A 282 10.72 16.20 -1.86
N PHE A 283 10.17 15.03 -2.20
CA PHE A 283 8.95 14.52 -1.58
C PHE A 283 9.12 14.26 -0.08
N ILE A 284 10.17 13.55 0.33
CA ILE A 284 10.44 13.23 1.75
C ILE A 284 10.60 14.51 2.56
N GLN A 285 11.36 15.49 2.04
CA GLN A 285 11.57 16.77 2.70
C GLN A 285 10.28 17.60 2.81
N MET A 286 9.43 17.54 1.79
CA MET A 286 8.15 18.26 1.79
C MET A 286 7.12 17.60 2.72
N TYR A 287 7.19 16.26 2.87
CA TYR A 287 6.23 15.47 3.64
C TYR A 287 6.91 14.48 4.61
N PRO A 288 7.64 14.97 5.65
CA PRO A 288 8.44 14.13 6.55
C PRO A 288 7.60 13.21 7.45
N ASN A 289 6.29 13.41 7.53
CA ASN A 289 5.36 12.56 8.29
C ASN A 289 4.39 11.79 7.35
N SER A 290 4.71 11.71 6.06
CA SER A 290 3.89 11.03 5.07
C SER A 290 3.79 9.53 5.37
N ALA A 291 2.59 8.96 5.18
CA ALA A 291 2.43 7.49 5.14
C ALA A 291 3.15 6.84 3.95
N LEU A 292 3.59 7.63 2.96
CA LEU A 292 4.31 7.20 1.76
C LEU A 292 5.83 7.37 1.89
N LEU A 293 6.33 7.84 3.03
CA LEU A 293 7.75 8.11 3.26
C LEU A 293 8.60 6.85 3.02
N GLY A 294 8.22 5.72 3.63
CA GLY A 294 8.92 4.45 3.41
C GLY A 294 8.95 4.01 1.94
N ASN A 295 7.88 4.27 1.18
CA ASN A 295 7.87 3.95 -0.26
C ASN A 295 8.78 4.86 -1.08
N ALA A 296 8.95 6.12 -0.69
CA ALA A 296 9.89 7.02 -1.34
C ALA A 296 11.34 6.61 -1.03
N GLN A 297 11.62 6.23 0.23
CA GLN A 297 12.93 5.71 0.65
C GLN A 297 13.30 4.41 -0.09
N GLU A 298 12.37 3.47 -0.20
CA GLU A 298 12.56 2.22 -0.94
C GLU A 298 12.85 2.48 -2.43
N ALA A 299 12.15 3.45 -3.03
CA ALA A 299 12.39 3.83 -4.42
C ALA A 299 13.78 4.44 -4.62
N ILE A 300 14.26 5.26 -3.69
CA ILE A 300 15.64 5.77 -3.68
C ILE A 300 16.62 4.59 -3.67
N VAL A 301 16.49 3.68 -2.71
CA VAL A 301 17.40 2.52 -2.56
C VAL A 301 17.40 1.65 -3.83
N LYS A 302 16.23 1.42 -4.44
CA LYS A 302 16.14 0.72 -5.72
C LYS A 302 16.89 1.42 -6.84
N LEU A 303 16.85 2.76 -6.90
CA LEU A 303 17.60 3.54 -7.90
C LEU A 303 19.12 3.44 -7.70
N PHE A 304 19.59 3.22 -6.47
CA PHE A 304 21.00 2.92 -6.19
C PHE A 304 21.38 1.50 -6.64
N TYR A 305 20.58 0.49 -6.31
CA TYR A 305 20.81 -0.89 -6.77
C TYR A 305 20.79 -1.02 -8.30
N GLN A 306 20.04 -0.16 -8.99
CA GLN A 306 19.96 -0.12 -10.44
C GLN A 306 21.05 0.75 -11.09
N GLU A 307 21.96 1.32 -10.29
CA GLU A 307 23.01 2.23 -10.75
C GLU A 307 22.46 3.34 -11.64
N SER A 308 21.30 3.88 -11.25
CA SER A 308 20.62 4.87 -12.08
C SER A 308 21.48 6.14 -12.19
N PRO A 309 21.42 6.89 -13.30
CA PRO A 309 22.14 8.15 -13.44
C PRO A 309 21.79 9.16 -12.32
N SER A 310 20.56 9.11 -11.82
CA SER A 310 20.12 9.96 -10.71
C SER A 310 20.76 9.59 -9.37
N ALA A 311 21.11 8.32 -9.17
CA ALA A 311 21.79 7.83 -7.97
C ALA A 311 23.30 8.06 -8.04
N ALA A 312 23.92 7.89 -9.22
CA ALA A 312 25.36 8.06 -9.41
C ALA A 312 25.87 9.45 -8.96
N LYS A 313 25.05 10.50 -9.11
CA LYS A 313 25.34 11.87 -8.65
C LYS A 313 25.58 11.96 -7.13
N TYR A 314 25.02 11.04 -6.35
CA TYR A 314 25.08 11.02 -4.90
C TYR A 314 26.15 10.08 -4.35
N MET A 315 26.97 9.47 -5.21
CA MET A 315 28.12 8.67 -4.79
C MET A 315 29.40 9.48 -4.96
N SER A 316 30.25 9.50 -3.93
CA SER A 316 31.61 10.05 -4.03
C SER A 316 32.56 9.05 -4.70
N ASP A 317 33.76 9.51 -5.05
CA ASP A 317 34.84 8.63 -5.52
C ASP A 317 35.29 7.61 -4.46
N ASP A 318 35.07 7.90 -3.17
CA ASP A 318 35.37 7.02 -2.03
C ASP A 318 34.18 6.10 -1.64
N ASP A 319 33.24 5.84 -2.56
CA ASP A 319 32.06 4.98 -2.34
C ASP A 319 31.14 5.39 -1.16
N THR A 320 31.20 6.66 -0.74
CA THR A 320 30.29 7.24 0.27
C THR A 320 29.16 8.04 -0.37
N LEU A 321 28.06 8.21 0.37
CA LEU A 321 26.96 9.04 -0.04
C LEU A 321 27.23 10.52 0.22
N VAL A 322 26.88 11.34 -0.78
CA VAL A 322 26.99 12.79 -0.77
C VAL A 322 25.60 13.35 -1.03
N GLY A 323 24.91 13.80 0.02
CA GLY A 323 23.54 14.30 -0.13
C GLY A 323 22.87 14.70 1.18
N PRO A 324 21.60 15.14 1.13
CA PRO A 324 20.88 15.55 2.31
C PRO A 324 20.60 14.37 3.24
N VAL A 325 20.36 14.67 4.53
CA VAL A 325 20.06 13.65 5.56
C VAL A 325 18.94 12.69 5.16
N ALA A 326 17.92 13.17 4.42
CA ALA A 326 16.83 12.33 3.91
C ALA A 326 17.31 11.14 3.05
N LEU A 327 18.42 11.31 2.31
CA LEU A 327 19.05 10.21 1.55
C LEU A 327 19.66 9.17 2.49
N LEU A 328 20.41 9.62 3.50
CA LEU A 328 21.04 8.73 4.48
C LEU A 328 19.99 7.99 5.32
N GLU A 329 18.91 8.68 5.69
CA GLU A 329 17.73 8.09 6.33
C GLU A 329 17.08 7.03 5.46
N SER A 330 17.09 7.19 4.12
CA SER A 330 16.54 6.20 3.20
C SER A 330 17.34 4.89 3.23
N MET A 331 18.68 4.98 3.27
CA MET A 331 19.56 3.81 3.37
C MET A 331 19.46 3.15 4.74
N HIS A 332 19.41 3.94 5.80
CA HIS A 332 19.17 3.43 7.15
C HIS A 332 17.85 2.66 7.24
N HIS A 333 16.77 3.24 6.71
CA HIS A 333 15.47 2.56 6.70
C HIS A 333 15.52 1.26 5.90
N ALA A 334 16.19 1.25 4.74
CA ALA A 334 16.37 0.01 3.97
C ALA A 334 17.17 -1.06 4.73
N ALA A 335 18.17 -0.65 5.52
CA ALA A 335 18.91 -1.55 6.40
C ALA A 335 18.01 -2.17 7.47
N GLU A 336 17.18 -1.38 8.15
CA GLU A 336 16.19 -1.87 9.12
C GLU A 336 15.22 -2.86 8.48
N MET A 337 14.75 -2.56 7.26
CA MET A 337 13.85 -3.45 6.53
C MET A 337 14.53 -4.76 6.09
N ALA A 338 15.81 -4.72 5.72
CA ALA A 338 16.60 -5.92 5.42
C ALA A 338 16.82 -6.78 6.67
N GLU A 339 17.12 -6.15 7.81
CA GLU A 339 17.26 -6.83 9.10
C GLU A 339 15.95 -7.54 9.51
N LEU A 340 14.80 -6.88 9.35
CA LEU A 340 13.48 -7.49 9.58
C LEU A 340 13.18 -8.68 8.66
N ARG A 341 13.77 -8.70 7.45
CA ARG A 341 13.68 -9.83 6.51
C ARG A 341 14.76 -10.89 6.72
N SER A 342 15.62 -10.74 7.73
CA SER A 342 16.78 -11.60 7.98
C SER A 342 17.81 -11.60 6.82
N GLU A 343 17.88 -10.50 6.06
CA GLU A 343 18.84 -10.27 4.97
C GLU A 343 20.08 -9.54 5.53
N MET A 344 20.81 -10.19 6.44
CA MET A 344 21.85 -9.52 7.26
C MET A 344 22.99 -8.90 6.45
N ASP A 345 23.47 -9.54 5.38
CA ASP A 345 24.53 -8.98 4.54
C ASP A 345 24.12 -7.64 3.91
N SER A 346 22.86 -7.55 3.47
CA SER A 346 22.30 -6.30 2.93
C SER A 346 22.08 -5.26 4.01
N ALA A 347 21.62 -5.68 5.19
CA ALA A 347 21.42 -4.78 6.32
C ALA A 347 22.75 -4.14 6.77
N VAL A 348 23.80 -4.96 6.92
CA VAL A 348 25.13 -4.52 7.33
C VAL A 348 25.72 -3.56 6.32
N GLY A 349 25.74 -3.91 5.03
CA GLY A 349 26.28 -3.02 4.00
C GLY A 349 25.56 -1.67 3.92
N LEU A 350 24.24 -1.64 4.14
CA LEU A 350 23.47 -0.38 4.14
C LEU A 350 23.69 0.45 5.42
N TYR A 351 23.80 -0.18 6.59
CA TYR A 351 24.18 0.50 7.83
C TYR A 351 25.60 1.05 7.75
N GLU A 352 26.53 0.29 7.19
CA GLU A 352 27.91 0.69 6.97
C GLU A 352 27.98 1.90 6.03
N LEU A 353 27.40 1.80 4.83
CA LEU A 353 27.34 2.88 3.87
C LEU A 353 26.80 4.17 4.48
N SER A 354 25.67 4.10 5.19
CA SER A 354 25.06 5.28 5.80
C SER A 354 25.85 5.82 7.00
N CYS A 355 26.46 4.95 7.82
CA CYS A 355 27.34 5.36 8.92
C CYS A 355 28.59 6.09 8.40
N GLN A 356 29.31 5.48 7.45
CA GLN A 356 30.49 6.07 6.80
C GLN A 356 30.15 7.35 6.02
N SER A 357 28.89 7.53 5.63
CA SER A 357 28.42 8.75 4.95
C SER A 357 27.98 9.88 5.87
N GLY A 358 28.08 9.72 7.20
CA GLY A 358 27.77 10.81 8.13
C GLY A 358 26.49 10.61 8.97
N PHE A 359 25.85 9.43 8.92
CA PHE A 359 24.58 9.20 9.63
C PHE A 359 24.77 8.40 10.93
N GLY A 360 24.93 9.12 12.04
CA GLY A 360 25.26 8.52 13.33
C GLY A 360 24.30 7.43 13.84
N LYS A 361 22.99 7.52 13.53
CA LYS A 361 22.01 6.47 13.89
C LYS A 361 22.37 5.11 13.31
N SER A 362 22.93 5.07 12.10
CA SER A 362 23.37 3.81 11.49
C SER A 362 24.59 3.23 12.19
N CYS A 363 25.51 4.07 12.69
CA CYS A 363 26.66 3.59 13.45
C CYS A 363 26.23 2.86 14.73
N THR A 364 25.22 3.38 15.43
CA THR A 364 24.64 2.73 16.61
C THR A 364 24.01 1.36 16.32
N LYS A 365 23.58 1.12 15.07
CA LYS A 365 23.08 -0.18 14.61
C LYS A 365 24.20 -1.10 14.11
N LEU A 366 25.22 -0.53 13.46
CA LEU A 366 26.36 -1.25 12.92
C LEU A 366 27.26 -1.83 14.01
N ALA A 367 27.56 -1.07 15.07
CA ALA A 367 28.50 -1.51 16.11
C ALA A 367 28.11 -2.83 16.80
N PRO A 368 26.84 -3.08 17.20
CA PRO A 368 26.41 -4.38 17.69
C PRO A 368 26.54 -5.52 16.67
N LEU A 369 26.33 -5.24 15.38
CA LEU A 369 26.47 -6.24 14.31
C LEU A 369 27.93 -6.60 14.08
N MET A 370 28.83 -5.61 14.17
CA MET A 370 30.27 -5.82 14.18
C MET A 370 30.69 -6.75 15.32
N GLN A 371 30.20 -6.53 16.54
CA GLN A 371 30.48 -7.42 17.68
C GLN A 371 29.94 -8.85 17.52
N GLN A 372 28.87 -9.01 16.75
CA GLN A 372 28.29 -10.32 16.41
C GLN A 372 29.05 -11.04 15.29
N GLY A 373 30.05 -10.39 14.70
CA GLY A 373 30.94 -10.98 13.69
C GLY A 373 30.49 -10.79 12.24
N TYR A 374 29.49 -9.93 11.98
CA TYR A 374 29.03 -9.69 10.61
C TYR A 374 30.03 -8.88 9.76
N LEU A 375 31.06 -8.29 10.36
CA LEU A 375 32.17 -7.60 9.69
C LEU A 375 33.53 -8.24 10.01
N ASP A 376 33.55 -9.52 10.39
CA ASP A 376 34.79 -10.23 10.78
C ASP A 376 35.86 -10.21 9.67
N SER A 377 35.48 -10.06 8.39
CA SER A 377 36.42 -9.92 7.28
C SER A 377 37.29 -8.67 7.35
N GLU A 378 36.86 -7.61 8.05
CA GLU A 378 37.66 -6.39 8.24
C GLU A 378 38.78 -6.58 9.27
N PHE A 379 38.63 -7.57 10.15
CA PHE A 379 39.52 -7.85 11.28
C PHE A 379 40.27 -9.18 11.13
N ALA A 380 40.15 -9.81 9.96
CA ALA A 380 40.78 -11.09 9.67
C ALA A 380 42.21 -10.89 9.16
N ASP A 381 43.15 -11.66 9.70
CA ASP A 381 44.51 -11.77 9.15
C ASP A 381 44.52 -12.48 7.77
N ALA A 382 45.70 -12.61 7.16
CA ALA A 382 45.86 -13.28 5.86
C ALA A 382 45.45 -14.77 5.88
N GLU A 383 45.38 -15.36 7.07
CA GLU A 383 44.98 -16.74 7.34
C GLU A 383 43.49 -16.87 7.71
N GLY A 384 42.76 -15.75 7.84
CA GLY A 384 41.34 -15.71 8.17
C GLY A 384 41.02 -15.72 9.68
N ASN A 385 42.01 -15.52 10.56
CA ASN A 385 41.80 -15.44 12.00
C ASN A 385 41.41 -14.01 12.40
N VAL A 386 40.38 -13.89 13.22
CA VAL A 386 39.87 -12.61 13.72
C VAL A 386 40.44 -12.34 15.12
N ASP A 387 41.04 -11.17 15.34
CA ASP A 387 41.41 -10.72 16.69
C ASP A 387 40.17 -10.12 17.39
N PRO A 388 39.66 -10.75 18.47
CA PRO A 388 38.50 -10.23 19.19
C PRO A 388 38.70 -8.83 19.77
N ASN A 389 39.94 -8.47 20.13
CA ASN A 389 40.24 -7.14 20.70
C ASN A 389 40.18 -6.06 19.60
N GLU A 390 40.70 -6.35 18.40
CA GLU A 390 40.62 -5.40 17.28
C GLU A 390 39.17 -5.15 16.87
N ARG A 391 38.36 -6.21 16.84
CA ARG A 391 36.91 -6.09 16.59
C ARG A 391 36.19 -5.27 17.66
N GLU A 392 36.54 -5.46 18.93
CA GLU A 392 35.97 -4.68 20.04
C GLU A 392 36.35 -3.20 19.92
N VAL A 393 37.61 -2.91 19.62
CA VAL A 393 38.09 -1.54 19.35
C VAL A 393 37.37 -0.93 18.16
N GLY A 394 37.20 -1.68 17.06
CA GLY A 394 36.43 -1.26 15.89
C GLY A 394 35.00 -0.87 16.24
N ALA A 395 34.29 -1.69 17.03
CA ALA A 395 32.93 -1.39 17.44
C ALA A 395 32.85 -0.13 18.32
N ILE A 396 33.83 0.09 19.20
CA ILE A 396 33.93 1.32 20.00
C ILE A 396 34.15 2.54 19.10
N LEU A 397 35.03 2.43 18.09
CA LEU A 397 35.27 3.51 17.12
C LEU A 397 33.98 3.85 16.35
N VAL A 398 33.18 2.85 15.96
CA VAL A 398 31.88 3.08 15.32
C VAL A 398 30.90 3.81 16.27
N TYR A 399 30.87 3.46 17.56
CA TYR A 399 30.09 4.24 18.54
C TYR A 399 30.62 5.67 18.71
N GLN A 400 31.93 5.86 18.74
CA GLN A 400 32.54 7.20 18.83
C GLN A 400 32.22 8.04 17.59
N ALA A 401 32.24 7.43 16.40
CA ALA A 401 31.79 8.06 15.16
C ALA A 401 30.31 8.47 15.26
N GLY A 402 29.44 7.57 15.71
CA GLY A 402 28.02 7.88 15.93
C GLY A 402 27.81 9.06 16.90
N CYS A 403 28.54 9.08 18.01
CA CYS A 403 28.47 10.15 18.99
C CYS A 403 29.01 11.48 18.43
N TYR A 404 30.11 11.43 17.68
CA TYR A 404 30.68 12.59 16.99
C TYR A 404 29.68 13.21 15.99
N MET A 405 28.88 12.37 15.33
CA MET A 405 27.79 12.75 14.42
C MET A 405 26.48 13.09 15.15
N ASP A 406 26.58 13.44 16.43
CA ASP A 406 25.47 13.89 17.29
C ASP A 406 24.36 12.85 17.51
N ASP A 407 24.64 11.54 17.36
CA ASP A 407 23.68 10.49 17.74
C ASP A 407 23.64 10.28 19.27
N PRO A 408 22.52 10.57 19.94
CA PRO A 408 22.45 10.50 21.39
C PRO A 408 22.53 9.06 21.92
N ALA A 409 22.11 8.06 21.13
CA ALA A 409 22.16 6.67 21.55
C ALA A 409 23.61 6.15 21.57
N ALA A 410 24.42 6.53 20.57
CA ALA A 410 25.86 6.29 20.58
C ALA A 410 26.56 6.94 21.78
N CYS A 411 26.34 8.24 22.01
CA CYS A 411 26.93 8.93 23.15
C CYS A 411 26.50 8.32 24.49
N GLY A 412 25.22 7.98 24.63
CA GLY A 412 24.70 7.34 25.83
C GLY A 412 25.32 5.98 26.09
N TRP A 413 25.56 5.19 25.03
CA TRP A 413 26.22 3.89 25.15
C TRP A 413 27.68 4.03 25.62
N LEU A 414 28.45 4.98 25.05
CA LEU A 414 29.83 5.23 25.47
C LEU A 414 29.91 5.67 26.93
N GLN A 415 29.04 6.59 27.36
CA GLN A 415 28.96 7.05 28.74
C GLN A 415 28.62 5.92 29.71
N ALA A 416 27.63 5.09 29.36
CA ALA A 416 27.23 3.95 30.18
C ALA A 416 28.36 2.93 30.38
N ASN A 417 29.27 2.83 29.42
CA ASN A 417 30.43 1.94 29.46
C ASN A 417 31.73 2.64 29.91
N SER A 418 31.65 3.90 30.36
CA SER A 418 32.82 4.69 30.79
C SER A 418 33.93 4.82 29.74
N LEU A 419 33.54 4.89 28.46
CA LEU A 419 34.43 5.05 27.32
C LEU A 419 34.52 6.53 26.87
N PRO A 420 35.65 6.96 26.26
CA PRO A 420 35.77 8.27 25.68
C PRO A 420 34.73 8.52 24.59
N LEU A 421 34.19 9.74 24.51
CA LEU A 421 33.17 10.11 23.52
C LEU A 421 33.71 10.27 22.10
N THR A 422 35.01 10.52 21.98
CA THR A 422 35.70 10.75 20.72
C THR A 422 36.95 9.87 20.65
N PRO A 423 37.41 9.50 19.45
CA PRO A 423 38.69 8.81 19.30
C PRO A 423 39.85 9.69 19.77
N ASP A 424 40.91 9.08 20.29
CA ASP A 424 42.15 9.77 20.66
C ASP A 424 43.08 9.99 19.45
N ASP A 425 42.87 9.23 18.36
CA ASP A 425 43.68 9.29 17.14
C ASP A 425 43.33 10.55 16.31
N PRO A 426 44.31 11.45 16.08
CA PRO A 426 44.07 12.68 15.32
C PRO A 426 43.72 12.45 13.85
N ASP A 427 44.15 11.34 13.24
CA ASP A 427 43.84 11.04 11.84
C ASP A 427 42.37 10.61 11.72
N ILE A 428 41.90 9.74 12.63
CA ILE A 428 40.49 9.34 12.71
C ILE A 428 39.59 10.54 13.00
N LEU A 429 40.01 11.44 13.91
CA LEU A 429 39.27 12.68 14.18
C LEU A 429 39.15 13.59 12.95
N SER A 430 40.19 13.65 12.12
CA SER A 430 40.17 14.41 10.88
C SER A 430 39.19 13.83 9.86
N GLU A 431 39.13 12.50 9.75
CA GLU A 431 38.15 11.80 8.90
C GLU A 431 36.71 12.06 9.37
N LEU A 432 36.44 11.91 10.67
CA LEU A 432 35.11 12.19 11.24
C LEU A 432 34.69 13.66 11.05
N ALA A 433 35.64 14.59 11.15
CA ALA A 433 35.38 16.01 10.89
C ALA A 433 34.96 16.26 9.42
N ALA A 434 35.56 15.53 8.48
CA ALA A 434 35.18 15.60 7.06
C ALA A 434 33.77 15.05 6.80
N LEU A 435 33.32 14.05 7.57
CA LEU A 435 31.95 13.51 7.47
C LEU A 435 30.89 14.46 8.02
N LYS A 436 31.23 15.26 9.04
CA LYS A 436 30.30 16.25 9.65
C LYS A 436 30.21 17.56 8.86
N ALA A 437 31.14 17.81 7.94
CA ALA A 437 31.09 18.99 7.07
C ALA A 437 29.87 18.91 6.14
N PRO A 438 29.18 20.04 5.87
CA PRO A 438 28.11 20.06 4.88
C PRO A 438 28.70 19.67 3.51
N LYS A 439 28.30 18.49 3.02
CA LYS A 439 28.70 17.95 1.73
C LYS A 439 27.85 18.53 0.58
#